data_AF-A0A929D646-F1
#
_entry.id   AF-A0A929D646-F1
#
_cell.length_a   1.000
_cell.length_b   1.000
_cell.length_c   1.000
_cell.angle_alpha   90.00
_cell.angle_beta   90.00
_cell.angle_gamma   90.00
#
_symmetry.space_group_name_H-M   'P 1'
#
loop_
_entity.id
_entity.type
_entity.pdbx_description
1 polymer ?
#
loop_
_entity_poly.entity_id
_entity_poly.type
_entity_poly.pdbx_seq_one_letter_code
_entity_poly.pdbx_strand_id
1 'polypeptide(L)' 'MQRRSDPGRRQAAAIRVALAQINSTVGDLDGNTDKIVDCVARAGRAGADIIVFPELAICGFPPEDLLL' A
#
# COMPACT_ATOMS: atom_id res chain seq x y z
N MET A 1 -8.20 6.97 24.08
CA MET A 1 -8.66 5.56 24.05
C MET A 1 -7.47 4.64 24.22
N GLN A 2 -7.04 4.42 25.48
CA GLN A 2 -5.88 3.56 25.78
C GLN A 2 -6.38 2.11 25.91
N ARG A 3 -5.80 1.20 25.12
CA ARG A 3 -6.14 -0.23 25.13
C ARG A 3 -5.69 -0.81 26.48
N ARG A 4 -6.62 -1.42 27.22
CA ARG A 4 -6.30 -2.17 28.44
C ARG A 4 -5.51 -3.42 28.05
N SER A 5 -4.34 -3.61 28.66
CA SER A 5 -3.46 -4.76 28.42
C SER A 5 -3.94 -5.97 29.24
N ASP A 6 -4.25 -7.07 28.56
CA ASP A 6 -4.63 -8.35 29.17
C ASP A 6 -3.35 -9.19 29.44
N PRO A 7 -3.02 -9.53 30.71
CA PRO A 7 -1.71 -10.05 31.10
C PRO A 7 -1.36 -11.48 30.62
N GLY A 8 -2.29 -12.18 29.95
CA GLY A 8 -2.08 -13.56 29.50
C GLY A 8 -1.68 -13.74 28.03
N ARG A 9 -1.73 -12.69 27.20
CA ARG A 9 -1.41 -12.80 25.76
C ARG A 9 0.06 -12.44 25.54
N ARG A 10 0.90 -13.41 25.12
CA ARG A 10 2.20 -13.08 24.49
C ARG A 10 1.92 -12.00 23.46
N GLN A 11 2.54 -10.83 23.60
CA GLN A 11 2.40 -9.73 22.66
C GLN A 11 2.90 -10.25 21.31
N ALA A 12 1.98 -10.64 20.43
CA ALA A 12 2.33 -10.91 19.04
C ALA A 12 2.98 -9.64 18.50
N ALA A 13 4.11 -9.77 17.82
CA ALA A 13 4.75 -8.63 17.17
C ALA A 13 3.69 -7.90 16.32
N ALA A 14 3.52 -6.61 16.55
CA ALA A 14 2.50 -5.83 15.84
C ALA A 14 2.99 -5.58 14.40
N ILE A 15 2.26 -6.09 13.41
CA ILE A 15 2.53 -5.82 11.99
C ILE A 15 1.93 -4.44 11.65
N ARG A 16 2.74 -3.57 11.07
CA ARG A 16 2.34 -2.23 10.61
C ARG A 16 2.05 -2.27 9.11
N VAL A 17 0.80 -2.00 8.74
CA VAL A 17 0.35 -1.99 7.35
C VAL A 17 0.10 -0.56 6.88
N ALA A 18 0.73 -0.16 5.78
CA ALA A 18 0.47 1.08 5.07
C ALA A 18 -0.56 0.87 3.96
N LEU A 19 -1.54 1.77 3.88
CA LEU A 19 -2.52 1.80 2.81
C LEU A 19 -2.13 2.94 1.85
N ALA A 20 -1.66 2.60 0.67
CA ALA A 20 -1.23 3.56 -0.33
C ALA A 20 -2.38 3.85 -1.30
N GLN A 21 -3.26 4.78 -0.91
CA GLN A 21 -4.30 5.27 -1.80
C GLN A 21 -3.69 6.25 -2.80
N ILE A 22 -3.48 5.79 -4.03
CA ILE A 22 -2.88 6.57 -5.12
C ILE A 22 -3.90 6.80 -6.24
N ASN A 23 -3.72 7.91 -6.96
CA ASN A 23 -4.48 8.21 -8.17
C ASN A 23 -3.68 7.70 -9.38
N SER A 24 -3.90 6.45 -9.76
CA SER A 24 -3.30 5.87 -10.97
C SER A 24 -4.00 6.39 -12.23
N THR A 25 -3.27 6.43 -13.34
CA THR A 25 -3.76 6.90 -14.64
C THR A 25 -3.73 5.73 -15.61
N VAL A 26 -4.87 5.41 -16.22
CA VAL A 26 -4.98 4.28 -17.17
C VAL A 26 -3.98 4.44 -18.31
N GLY A 27 -3.15 3.42 -18.53
CA GLY A 27 -2.13 3.39 -19.59
C GLY A 27 -0.80 4.06 -19.25
N ASP A 28 -0.70 4.81 -18.16
CA ASP A 28 0.53 5.49 -17.73
C ASP A 28 1.40 4.58 -16.86
N LEU A 29 2.09 3.62 -17.48
CA LEU A 29 2.90 2.62 -16.76
C LEU A 29 4.03 3.25 -15.95
N ASP A 30 4.77 4.17 -16.56
CA ASP A 30 5.92 4.81 -15.92
C ASP A 30 5.46 5.73 -14.78
N GLY A 31 4.49 6.62 -15.03
CA GLY A 31 4.01 7.55 -14.01
C GLY A 31 3.30 6.85 -12.85
N ASN A 32 2.61 5.73 -13.09
CA ASN A 32 2.05 4.91 -12.01
C ASN A 32 3.13 4.15 -11.23
N THR A 33 4.16 3.65 -11.91
CA THR A 33 5.30 2.99 -11.25
C THR A 33 6.04 3.97 -10.36
N ASP A 34 6.28 5.19 -10.82
CA ASP A 34 6.92 6.25 -10.02
C ASP A 34 6.11 6.57 -8.76
N LYS A 35 4.77 6.72 -8.89
CA LYS A 35 3.87 6.89 -7.74
C LYS A 35 3.99 5.74 -6.73
N ILE A 36 4.07 4.49 -7.21
CA ILE A 36 4.23 3.30 -6.36
C ILE A 36 5.57 3.35 -5.62
N VAL A 37 6.68 3.61 -6.33
CA VAL A 37 8.03 3.69 -5.75
C VAL A 37 8.09 4.76 -4.66
N ASP A 38 7.50 5.93 -4.90
CA ASP A 38 7.43 7.00 -3.90
C ASP A 38 6.63 6.60 -2.66
N CYS A 39 5.51 5.91 -2.84
CA CYS A 39 4.70 5.38 -1.74
C CYS A 39 5.43 4.31 -0.94
N VAL A 40 6.17 3.39 -1.60
CA VAL A 40 7.01 2.39 -0.93
C VAL A 40 8.08 3.10 -0.08
N ALA A 41 8.78 4.08 -0.64
CA ALA A 41 9.81 4.82 0.09
C ALA A 41 9.23 5.55 1.32
N ARG A 42 8.05 6.17 1.19
CA ARG A 42 7.34 6.81 2.30
C ARG A 42 6.90 5.80 3.38
N ALA A 43 6.38 4.65 2.98
CA ALA A 43 5.95 3.61 3.91
C ALA A 43 7.12 2.99 4.68
N GLY A 44 8.25 2.76 4.01
CA GLY A 44 9.50 2.32 4.64
C GLY A 44 9.98 3.32 5.69
N ARG A 45 9.99 4.62 5.38
CA ARG A 45 10.31 5.68 6.37
C ARG A 45 9.34 5.74 7.55
N ALA A 46 8.09 5.32 7.35
CA ALA A 46 7.07 5.23 8.41
C ALA A 46 7.12 3.92 9.22
N GLY A 47 8.08 3.03 8.92
CA GLY A 47 8.25 1.73 9.57
C GLY A 47 7.08 0.78 9.28
N ALA A 48 6.56 0.79 8.05
CA ALA A 48 5.58 -0.21 7.62
C ALA A 48 6.28 -1.53 7.27
N ASP A 49 5.69 -2.64 7.69
CA ASP A 49 6.12 -3.99 7.32
C ASP A 49 5.47 -4.43 5.99
N ILE A 50 4.27 -3.94 5.72
CA ILE A 50 3.48 -4.24 4.53
C ILE A 50 2.91 -2.94 3.98
N ILE A 51 2.90 -2.79 2.67
CA ILE A 51 2.16 -1.74 1.96
C ILE A 51 1.21 -2.38 0.95
N VAL A 52 0.00 -1.84 0.84
CA VAL A 52 -1.03 -2.32 -0.09
C VAL A 52 -1.46 -1.18 -1.00
N PHE A 53 -1.69 -1.51 -2.27
CA PHE A 53 -2.09 -0.59 -3.33
C PHE A 53 -3.47 -0.97 -3.89
N PRO A 54 -4.14 -0.06 -4.62
CA PRO A 54 -5.37 -0.38 -5.36
C PRO A 54 -5.15 -1.48 -6.40
N GLU A 55 -6.24 -2.12 -6.81
CA GLU A 55 -6.24 -3.09 -7.91
C GLU A 55 -5.67 -2.47 -9.19
N LEU A 56 -4.86 -3.26 -9.91
CA LEU A 56 -4.24 -2.85 -11.18
C LEU A 56 -3.48 -1.51 -11.12
N ALA A 57 -2.91 -1.16 -9.96
CA ALA A 57 -2.25 0.12 -9.73
C ALA A 57 -1.17 0.53 -10.77
N ILE A 58 -0.49 -0.44 -11.39
CA ILE A 58 0.55 -0.17 -12.41
C ILE A 58 -0.07 0.29 -13.73
N CYS A 59 -1.06 -0.43 -14.26
CA CYS A 59 -1.70 -0.07 -15.53
C CYS A 59 -2.89 0.89 -15.38
N GLY A 60 -3.39 1.09 -14.16
CA GLY A 60 -4.62 1.83 -13.88
C GLY A 60 -5.87 0.94 -13.98
N PHE A 61 -6.95 1.39 -13.34
CA PHE A 61 -8.24 0.68 -13.31
C PHE A 61 -9.40 1.63 -13.65
N PRO A 62 -10.42 1.18 -14.42
CA PRO A 62 -10.45 -0.06 -15.19
C PRO A 62 -9.61 0.07 -16.48
N PRO A 63 -8.87 -0.97 -16.91
CA PRO A 63 -8.04 -0.87 -18.12
C PRO A 63 -8.79 -1.22 -19.41
N GLU A 64 -9.99 -1.79 -19.33
CA GLU A 64 -10.79 -2.24 -20.48
C GLU A 64 -9.94 -3.06 -21.47
N ASP A 65 -10.00 -2.77 -22.77
CA ASP A 65 -9.32 -3.51 -23.84
C ASP A 65 -7.80 -3.21 -23.93
N LEU A 66 -7.23 -2.41 -23.00
CA LEU A 66 -5.79 -2.15 -22.96
C LEU A 66 -4.98 -3.34 -22.43
N LEU A 67 -5.63 -4.36 -21.86
CA LEU A 67 -5.00 -5.62 -21.48
C LEU A 67 -5.11 -6.62 -22.65
N LEU A 68 -3.97 -6.96 -23.26
CA LEU A 68 -3.86 -7.91 -24.39
C LEU A 68 -3.26 -9.26 -23.96
#